data_AF-A0A845PV47-F1
#
_entry.id   AF-A0A845PV47-F1
#
_cell.length_a   1.000
_cell.length_b   1.000
_cell.length_c   1.000
_cell.angle_alpha   90.00
_cell.angle_beta   90.00
_cell.angle_gamma   90.00
#
_symmetry.space_group_name_H-M   'P 1'
#
loop_
_entity.id
_entity.type
_entity.pdbx_description
1 polymer ?
#
loop_
_entity_poly.entity_id
_entity_poly.type
_entity_poly.pdbx_seq_one_letter_code
_entity_poly.pdbx_strand_id
1 'polypeptide(L)'
;MNTPNNKNYLIQSQIFNETVLSGISEIQKDIIYYLQSIINFREANPTGEVYFDYNDFIKYKKTSKNLSYSSKEIQNFCRELIGLKGVIYNKKTENIEFFNIIDKIQVNNNDPENFIVYFASWGKIFFYEKFAIEYAELSKIQYTQIEKNIIDLQSAKRKKFFELLSQFKETGLYRISLIKLKTLLGFIIYDYSDTPEIEDKQLSLFDQRREPVKEVLKTWYDFRKVFLDPAIKEINSNKSLDISNVTYVMIKKGNKVVSLEFTFKRRLKNASLSEKEQKVVSYLKNYGLNDSQALFLLQRLTPETIYKRLSDSITFNSHYSDEKSKNYQRKVWFENETGTEIQNLGGFLYSKVFPELNENSSQ
;
A
#
# COMPACT_ATOMS: atom_id res chain seq x y z
N MET A 1 7.22 14.70 -19.06
CA MET A 1 8.07 13.62 -18.51
C MET A 1 7.14 12.57 -17.90
N ASN A 2 7.00 11.42 -18.55
CA ASN A 2 6.16 10.33 -18.04
C ASN A 2 6.85 9.69 -16.85
N THR A 3 6.44 10.05 -15.64
CA THR A 3 6.85 9.33 -14.43
C THR A 3 6.43 7.87 -14.56
N PRO A 4 7.34 6.89 -14.40
CA PRO A 4 6.99 5.49 -14.53
C PRO A 4 5.91 5.17 -13.49
N ASN A 5 4.77 4.68 -13.97
CA ASN A 5 3.67 4.23 -13.12
C ASN A 5 4.24 3.13 -12.23
N ASN A 6 4.37 3.39 -10.92
CA ASN A 6 5.06 2.48 -10.00
C ASN A 6 4.14 1.28 -9.75
N LYS A 7 4.17 0.31 -10.67
CA LYS A 7 3.16 -0.75 -10.81
C LYS A 7 2.91 -1.56 -9.54
N ASN A 8 3.85 -1.60 -8.60
CA ASN A 8 3.79 -2.43 -7.40
C ASN A 8 3.22 -1.72 -6.16
N TYR A 9 3.04 -0.39 -6.22
CA TYR A 9 2.62 0.38 -5.04
C TYR A 9 1.30 1.12 -5.29
N LEU A 10 0.44 1.14 -4.28
CA LEU A 10 -0.64 2.11 -4.14
C LEU A 10 -0.05 3.37 -3.51
N ILE A 11 -0.49 4.54 -3.97
CA ILE A 11 -0.03 5.83 -3.47
C ILE A 11 -1.25 6.60 -2.98
N GLN A 12 -1.15 7.09 -1.75
CA GLN A 12 -2.16 7.94 -1.12
C GLN A 12 -1.49 9.04 -0.30
N SER A 13 -2.16 10.18 -0.15
CA SER A 13 -1.72 11.24 0.75
C SER A 13 -1.68 10.73 2.20
N GLN A 14 -0.68 11.15 2.97
CA GLN A 14 -0.61 10.81 4.40
C GLN A 14 -1.83 11.33 5.20
N ILE A 15 -2.51 12.35 4.68
CA ILE A 15 -3.77 12.85 5.25
C ILE A 15 -4.78 11.70 5.40
N PHE A 16 -4.86 10.80 4.42
CA PHE A 16 -5.77 9.65 4.47
C PHE A 16 -5.40 8.62 5.55
N ASN A 17 -4.10 8.48 5.85
CA ASN A 17 -3.65 7.57 6.90
C ASN A 17 -4.11 8.03 8.29
N GLU A 18 -4.25 9.34 8.52
CA GLU A 18 -4.72 9.93 9.78
C GLU A 18 -6.26 9.93 9.93
N THR A 19 -7.01 9.42 8.95
CA THR A 19 -8.48 9.37 9.01
C THR A 19 -9.01 8.11 9.70
N VAL A 20 -10.21 8.24 10.26
CA VAL A 20 -11.02 7.13 10.77
C VAL A 20 -12.16 6.86 9.79
N LEU A 21 -12.26 5.63 9.30
CA LEU A 21 -13.38 5.15 8.48
C LEU A 21 -14.19 4.17 9.33
N SER A 22 -15.26 4.65 9.95
CA SER A 22 -16.10 3.80 10.80
C SER A 22 -16.93 2.85 9.93
N GLY A 23 -16.97 1.57 10.30
CA GLY A 23 -17.86 0.60 9.65
C GLY A 23 -17.46 0.13 8.24
N ILE A 24 -16.30 0.53 7.72
CA ILE A 24 -15.82 0.03 6.42
C ILE A 24 -15.60 -1.48 6.46
N SER A 25 -16.22 -2.20 5.52
CA SER A 25 -16.03 -3.63 5.32
C SER A 25 -14.71 -3.93 4.61
N GLU A 26 -14.26 -5.18 4.65
CA GLU A 26 -13.06 -5.59 3.92
C GLU A 26 -13.21 -5.40 2.41
N ILE A 27 -14.33 -5.84 1.83
CA ILE A 27 -14.57 -5.73 0.39
C ILE A 27 -14.61 -4.27 -0.09
N GLN A 28 -15.17 -3.36 0.71
CA GLN A 28 -15.16 -1.93 0.42
C GLN A 28 -13.75 -1.33 0.45
N LYS A 29 -12.90 -1.80 1.38
CA LYS A 29 -11.50 -1.39 1.42
C LYS A 29 -10.73 -1.91 0.20
N ASP A 30 -11.04 -3.13 -0.23
CA ASP A 30 -10.46 -3.75 -1.42
C ASP A 30 -10.85 -3.01 -2.70
N ILE A 31 -12.11 -2.58 -2.81
CA ILE A 31 -12.58 -1.70 -3.89
C ILE A 31 -11.77 -0.39 -3.91
N ILE A 32 -11.56 0.25 -2.75
CA ILE A 32 -10.75 1.48 -2.67
C ILE A 32 -9.31 1.24 -3.14
N TYR A 33 -8.69 0.12 -2.78
CA TYR A 33 -7.35 -0.23 -3.25
C TYR A 33 -7.29 -0.49 -4.74
N TYR A 34 -8.30 -1.16 -5.29
CA TYR A 34 -8.41 -1.36 -6.73
C TYR A 34 -8.55 -0.03 -7.46
N LEU A 35 -9.43 0.87 -7.02
CA LEU A 35 -9.57 2.21 -7.59
C LEU A 35 -8.24 2.98 -7.55
N GLN A 36 -7.50 2.93 -6.43
CA GLN A 36 -6.16 3.50 -6.32
C GLN A 36 -5.15 2.88 -7.29
N SER A 37 -5.33 1.62 -7.66
CA SER A 37 -4.42 0.89 -8.56
C SER A 37 -4.57 1.30 -10.03
N ILE A 38 -5.73 1.83 -10.41
CA ILE A 38 -6.10 2.25 -11.77
C ILE A 38 -5.66 3.69 -12.04
N ILE A 39 -5.76 4.56 -11.03
CA ILE A 39 -5.46 5.99 -11.15
C ILE A 39 -3.95 6.26 -11.08
N ASN A 40 -3.56 7.46 -11.54
CA ASN A 40 -2.22 7.99 -11.34
C ASN A 40 -2.25 9.12 -10.32
N PHE A 41 -1.65 8.90 -9.14
CA PHE A 41 -1.57 9.91 -8.08
C PHE A 41 -0.97 11.25 -8.53
N ARG A 42 -0.06 11.23 -9.52
CA ARG A 42 0.62 12.42 -10.06
C ARG A 42 0.02 12.92 -11.38
N GLU A 43 -1.22 12.56 -11.67
CA GLU A 43 -1.93 13.09 -12.83
C GLU A 43 -2.01 14.62 -12.76
N ALA A 44 -1.72 15.29 -13.87
CA ALA A 44 -1.64 16.74 -13.93
C ALA A 44 -3.03 17.42 -13.88
N ASN A 45 -4.03 16.77 -14.48
CA ASN A 45 -5.41 17.27 -14.56
C ASN A 45 -6.43 16.19 -14.19
N PRO A 46 -6.40 15.68 -12.95
CA PRO A 46 -7.29 14.62 -12.51
C PRO A 46 -8.73 15.13 -12.39
N THR A 47 -9.67 14.41 -13.01
CA THR A 47 -11.11 14.70 -12.89
C THR A 47 -11.69 14.13 -11.58
N GLY A 48 -11.08 13.05 -11.09
CA GLY A 48 -11.62 12.22 -10.00
C GLY A 48 -12.64 11.17 -10.48
N GLU A 49 -12.75 10.99 -11.78
CA GLU A 49 -13.56 9.94 -12.41
C GLU A 49 -12.69 8.71 -12.63
N VAL A 50 -13.17 7.55 -12.20
CA VAL A 50 -12.44 6.28 -12.32
C VAL A 50 -13.34 5.25 -12.97
N TYR A 51 -12.88 4.71 -14.09
CA TYR A 51 -13.53 3.58 -14.73
C TYR A 51 -13.25 2.31 -13.95
N PHE A 52 -14.31 1.62 -13.55
CA PHE A 52 -14.26 0.35 -12.83
C PHE A 52 -14.68 -0.77 -13.79
N ASP A 53 -13.78 -1.72 -13.99
CA ASP A 53 -14.04 -2.96 -14.73
C ASP A 53 -14.13 -4.12 -13.74
N TYR A 54 -15.27 -4.81 -13.72
CA TYR A 54 -15.49 -5.94 -12.82
C TYR A 54 -14.48 -7.06 -13.04
N ASN A 55 -14.19 -7.44 -14.29
CA ASN A 55 -13.28 -8.54 -14.59
C ASN A 55 -11.85 -8.22 -14.15
N ASP A 56 -11.41 -6.98 -14.32
CA ASP A 56 -10.10 -6.53 -13.83
C ASP A 56 -10.05 -6.44 -12.30
N PHE A 57 -11.16 -6.09 -11.64
CA PHE A 57 -11.25 -6.19 -10.18
C PHE A 57 -11.12 -7.64 -9.68
N ILE A 58 -11.78 -8.61 -10.33
CA ILE A 58 -11.66 -10.03 -9.98
C ILE A 58 -10.20 -10.51 -10.12
N LYS A 59 -9.53 -10.14 -11.22
CA LYS A 59 -8.10 -10.43 -11.41
C LYS A 59 -7.26 -9.79 -10.31
N TYR A 60 -7.51 -8.52 -10.00
CA TYR A 60 -6.80 -7.79 -8.94
C TYR A 60 -6.96 -8.46 -7.56
N LYS A 61 -8.13 -9.03 -7.26
CA LYS A 61 -8.39 -9.76 -6.01
C LYS A 61 -7.67 -11.10 -5.93
N LYS A 62 -7.03 -11.57 -7.02
CA LYS A 62 -6.33 -12.86 -7.13
C LYS A 62 -7.21 -14.07 -6.77
N THR A 63 -8.52 -13.90 -6.91
CA THR A 63 -9.48 -14.98 -6.77
C THR A 63 -9.79 -15.50 -8.16
N SER A 64 -9.66 -16.82 -8.37
CA SER A 64 -10.35 -17.46 -9.49
C SER A 64 -11.82 -17.02 -9.45
N LYS A 65 -12.48 -16.86 -10.61
CA LYS A 65 -13.81 -16.22 -10.85
C LYS A 65 -14.95 -16.46 -9.82
N ASN A 66 -14.77 -17.36 -8.86
CA ASN A 66 -15.59 -17.56 -7.67
C ASN A 66 -15.28 -16.58 -6.52
N LEU A 67 -15.22 -15.27 -6.78
CA LEU A 67 -15.68 -14.36 -5.74
C LEU A 67 -17.16 -14.63 -5.56
N SER A 68 -17.63 -14.78 -4.32
CA SER A 68 -19.06 -14.97 -4.03
C SER A 68 -19.93 -13.78 -4.47
N TYR A 69 -19.32 -12.68 -4.90
CA TYR A 69 -19.99 -11.42 -5.21
C TYR A 69 -20.09 -11.19 -6.72
N SER A 70 -21.33 -11.12 -7.19
CA SER A 70 -21.71 -10.65 -8.52
C SER A 70 -21.35 -9.19 -8.76
N SER A 71 -21.30 -8.76 -10.03
CA SER A 71 -21.11 -7.35 -10.39
C SER A 71 -22.11 -6.42 -9.71
N LYS A 72 -23.36 -6.85 -9.55
CA LYS A 72 -24.41 -6.12 -8.83
C LYS A 72 -24.11 -5.96 -7.33
N GLU A 73 -23.54 -6.97 -6.68
CA GLU A 73 -23.11 -6.86 -5.29
C GLU A 73 -21.94 -5.89 -5.14
N ILE A 74 -20.99 -5.91 -6.08
CA ILE A 74 -19.90 -4.93 -6.12
C ILE A 74 -20.43 -3.51 -6.29
N GLN A 75 -21.39 -3.29 -7.21
CA GLN A 75 -22.06 -2.00 -7.35
C GLN A 75 -22.74 -1.56 -6.04
N ASN A 76 -23.39 -2.49 -5.32
CA ASN A 76 -24.00 -2.20 -4.02
C ASN A 76 -22.95 -1.77 -2.99
N PHE A 77 -21.80 -2.45 -2.91
CA PHE A 77 -20.72 -2.04 -2.02
C PHE A 77 -20.16 -0.66 -2.39
N CYS A 78 -20.02 -0.35 -3.68
CA CYS A 78 -19.64 0.99 -4.14
C CYS A 78 -20.70 2.05 -3.79
N ARG A 79 -21.98 1.71 -3.86
CA ARG A 79 -23.08 2.60 -3.46
C ARG A 79 -23.06 2.85 -1.96
N GLU A 80 -22.80 1.83 -1.15
CA GLU A 80 -22.66 1.98 0.30
C GLU A 80 -21.48 2.88 0.69
N LEU A 81 -20.40 2.88 -0.11
CA LEU A 81 -19.26 3.80 0.07
C LEU A 81 -19.63 5.28 -0.11
N ILE A 82 -20.75 5.60 -0.78
CA ILE A 82 -21.27 6.98 -0.85
C ILE A 82 -21.74 7.44 0.53
N GLY A 83 -22.34 6.54 1.32
CA GLY A 83 -22.83 6.81 2.67
C GLY A 83 -21.77 6.62 3.77
N LEU A 84 -20.57 6.15 3.43
CA LEU A 84 -19.51 5.89 4.39
C LEU A 84 -18.93 7.22 4.91
N LYS A 85 -19.30 7.57 6.14
CA LYS A 85 -18.80 8.77 6.82
C LYS A 85 -17.41 8.50 7.44
N GLY A 86 -16.40 9.10 6.85
CA GLY A 86 -15.08 9.24 7.44
C GLY A 86 -14.99 10.49 8.32
N VAL A 87 -14.03 10.48 9.25
CA VAL A 87 -13.74 11.62 10.13
C VAL A 87 -12.24 11.92 10.12
N ILE A 88 -11.91 13.20 10.06
CA ILE A 88 -10.54 13.72 10.21
C ILE A 88 -10.55 14.98 11.07
N TYR A 89 -9.48 15.20 11.83
CA TYR A 89 -9.22 16.46 12.52
C TYR A 89 -8.23 17.26 11.69
N ASN A 90 -8.70 18.37 11.14
CA ASN A 90 -7.84 19.30 10.45
C ASN A 90 -7.08 20.13 11.48
N LYS A 91 -5.78 19.85 11.65
CA LYS A 91 -4.94 20.56 12.62
C LYS A 91 -4.76 22.04 12.29
N LYS A 92 -4.90 22.43 11.02
CA LYS A 92 -4.70 23.83 10.57
C LYS A 92 -5.90 24.69 10.91
N THR A 93 -7.11 24.17 10.70
CA THR A 93 -8.37 24.88 10.94
C THR A 93 -8.98 24.55 12.30
N GLU A 94 -8.40 23.58 13.02
CA GLU A 94 -8.89 23.04 14.29
C GLU A 94 -10.30 22.45 14.23
N ASN A 95 -10.76 22.12 13.02
CA ASN A 95 -12.09 21.57 12.78
C ASN A 95 -12.08 20.04 12.70
N ILE A 96 -13.20 19.45 13.14
CA ILE A 96 -13.54 18.06 12.84
C ILE A 96 -14.31 18.06 11.52
N GLU A 97 -13.77 17.39 10.52
CA GLU A 97 -14.36 17.31 9.19
C GLU A 97 -14.91 15.90 8.96
N PHE A 98 -16.19 15.84 8.61
CA PHE A 98 -16.87 14.62 8.18
C PHE A 98 -16.87 14.56 6.67
N PHE A 99 -16.55 13.39 6.11
CA PHE A 99 -16.37 13.28 4.68
C PHE A 99 -16.85 11.95 4.13
N ASN A 100 -17.13 11.96 2.83
CA ASN A 100 -17.30 10.75 2.03
C ASN A 100 -16.09 10.62 1.08
N ILE A 101 -15.79 9.40 0.67
CA ILE A 101 -14.72 9.12 -0.31
C ILE A 101 -15.27 9.15 -1.73
N ILE A 102 -16.46 8.57 -1.92
CA ILE A 102 -17.16 8.47 -3.20
C ILE A 102 -18.38 9.40 -3.17
N ASP A 103 -18.57 10.15 -4.24
CA ASP A 103 -19.70 11.06 -4.42
C ASP A 103 -20.88 10.33 -5.08
N LYS A 104 -20.62 9.67 -6.21
CA LYS A 104 -21.62 8.91 -6.96
C LYS A 104 -21.02 7.77 -7.75
N ILE A 105 -21.90 6.86 -8.17
CA ILE A 105 -21.60 5.82 -9.15
C ILE A 105 -22.53 5.99 -10.35
N GLN A 106 -22.00 5.78 -11.55
CA GLN A 106 -22.78 5.79 -12.79
C GLN A 106 -22.69 4.41 -13.42
N VAL A 107 -23.84 3.74 -13.47
CA VAL A 107 -23.97 2.39 -14.03
C VAL A 107 -24.75 2.49 -15.33
N ASN A 108 -24.28 1.78 -16.36
CA ASN A 108 -25.01 1.62 -17.60
C ASN A 108 -25.80 0.31 -17.55
N ASN A 109 -27.12 0.35 -17.78
CA ASN A 109 -27.94 -0.86 -17.80
C ASN A 109 -27.54 -1.84 -18.90
N ASN A 110 -26.94 -1.35 -20.00
CA ASN A 110 -26.49 -2.19 -21.11
C ASN A 110 -25.12 -2.83 -20.85
N ASP A 111 -24.37 -2.32 -19.87
CA ASP A 111 -23.07 -2.84 -19.46
C ASP A 111 -22.91 -2.71 -17.94
N PRO A 112 -23.54 -3.59 -17.16
CA PRO A 112 -23.48 -3.54 -15.70
C PRO A 112 -22.12 -4.01 -15.14
N GLU A 113 -21.27 -4.65 -15.94
CA GLU A 113 -19.94 -5.09 -15.49
C GLU A 113 -18.95 -3.93 -15.42
N ASN A 114 -19.24 -2.84 -16.14
CA ASN A 114 -18.41 -1.66 -16.20
C ASN A 114 -19.17 -0.42 -15.73
N PHE A 115 -18.60 0.33 -14.80
CA PHE A 115 -19.24 1.52 -14.26
C PHE A 115 -18.22 2.59 -13.89
N ILE A 116 -18.69 3.83 -13.75
CA ILE A 116 -17.83 4.96 -13.40
C ILE A 116 -18.05 5.30 -11.94
N VAL A 117 -16.96 5.39 -11.19
CA VAL A 117 -16.91 5.86 -9.81
C VAL A 117 -16.39 7.29 -9.79
N TYR A 118 -17.11 8.17 -9.10
CA TYR A 118 -16.72 9.56 -8.94
C TYR A 118 -16.24 9.78 -7.51
N PHE A 119 -14.97 10.16 -7.34
CA PHE A 119 -14.46 10.55 -6.03
C PHE A 119 -15.09 11.87 -5.58
N ALA A 120 -15.52 11.91 -4.32
CA ALA A 120 -15.87 13.14 -3.64
C ALA A 120 -14.62 14.01 -3.40
N SER A 121 -14.81 15.26 -2.98
CA SER A 121 -13.70 16.21 -2.74
C SER A 121 -12.58 15.60 -1.88
N TRP A 122 -12.96 14.88 -0.83
CA TRP A 122 -12.00 14.20 0.04
C TRP A 122 -11.34 12.99 -0.60
N GLY A 123 -12.07 12.16 -1.36
CA GLY A 123 -11.47 11.10 -2.16
C GLY A 123 -10.41 11.64 -3.13
N LYS A 124 -10.68 12.80 -3.75
CA LYS A 124 -9.72 13.48 -4.62
C LYS A 124 -8.47 13.95 -3.86
N ILE A 125 -8.64 14.57 -2.69
CA ILE A 125 -7.55 14.99 -1.80
C ILE A 125 -6.68 13.79 -1.36
N PHE A 126 -7.28 12.63 -1.13
CA PHE A 126 -6.53 11.45 -0.68
C PHE A 126 -5.71 10.81 -1.80
N PHE A 127 -6.23 10.82 -3.03
CA PHE A 127 -5.73 9.96 -4.10
C PHE A 127 -5.08 10.70 -5.28
N TYR A 128 -5.06 12.03 -5.28
CA TYR A 128 -4.33 12.82 -6.25
C TYR A 128 -3.52 13.93 -5.59
N GLU A 129 -2.25 14.04 -5.99
CA GLU A 129 -1.27 15.00 -5.44
C GLU A 129 -1.74 16.44 -5.59
N LYS A 130 -2.33 16.78 -6.74
CA LYS A 130 -2.82 18.12 -7.05
C LYS A 130 -3.82 18.64 -6.01
N PHE A 131 -4.89 17.89 -5.77
CA PHE A 131 -5.91 18.28 -4.80
C PHE A 131 -5.38 18.27 -3.36
N ALA A 132 -4.46 17.36 -3.03
CA ALA A 132 -3.82 17.34 -1.72
C ALA A 132 -2.95 18.59 -1.46
N ILE A 133 -2.21 19.04 -2.48
CA ILE A 133 -1.41 20.26 -2.46
C ILE A 133 -2.29 21.50 -2.30
N GLU A 134 -3.36 21.59 -3.09
CA GLU A 134 -4.33 22.69 -3.04
C GLU A 134 -4.99 22.78 -1.67
N TYR A 135 -5.44 21.64 -1.11
CA TYR A 135 -6.04 21.58 0.21
C TYR A 135 -5.06 21.95 1.33
N ALA A 136 -3.82 21.48 1.27
CA ALA A 136 -2.82 21.76 2.30
C ALA A 136 -2.20 23.17 2.18
N GLU A 137 -2.39 23.85 1.04
CA GLU A 137 -1.69 25.08 0.67
C GLU A 137 -0.16 24.93 0.74
N LEU A 138 0.37 23.81 0.23
CA LEU A 138 1.80 23.47 0.27
C LEU A 138 2.37 23.28 -1.13
N SER A 139 3.66 23.54 -1.33
CA SER A 139 4.34 23.24 -2.60
C SER A 139 4.54 21.74 -2.85
N LYS A 140 4.46 20.92 -1.78
CA LYS A 140 4.61 19.46 -1.84
C LYS A 140 3.86 18.81 -0.68
N ILE A 141 3.27 17.65 -0.93
CA ILE A 141 2.60 16.85 0.09
C ILE A 141 3.41 15.58 0.42
N GLN A 142 3.29 15.10 1.66
CA GLN A 142 3.79 13.78 2.02
C GLN A 142 2.79 12.70 1.59
N TYR A 143 3.29 11.61 1.05
CA TYR A 143 2.49 10.47 0.59
C TYR A 143 3.01 9.16 1.19
N THR A 144 2.13 8.18 1.24
CA THR A 144 2.42 6.81 1.69
C THR A 144 2.47 5.89 0.48
N GLN A 145 3.50 5.04 0.41
CA GLN A 145 3.58 3.95 -0.57
C GLN A 145 3.21 2.62 0.10
N ILE A 146 2.13 2.02 -0.37
CA ILE A 146 1.56 0.79 0.18
C ILE A 146 1.74 -0.32 -0.85
N GLU A 147 2.23 -1.49 -0.42
CA GLU A 147 2.39 -2.64 -1.31
C GLU A 147 1.02 -3.10 -1.83
N LYS A 148 0.87 -3.29 -3.14
CA LYS A 148 -0.43 -3.63 -3.75
C LYS A 148 -0.98 -4.96 -3.27
N ASN A 149 -0.09 -5.88 -2.87
CA ASN A 149 -0.45 -7.15 -2.26
C ASN A 149 -1.08 -7.03 -0.86
N ILE A 150 -1.30 -5.82 -0.34
CA ILE A 150 -2.12 -5.57 0.86
C ILE A 150 -3.52 -6.21 0.75
N ILE A 151 -4.03 -6.43 -0.47
CA ILE A 151 -5.28 -7.13 -0.75
C ILE A 151 -5.34 -8.53 -0.10
N ASP A 152 -4.17 -9.18 0.05
CA ASP A 152 -4.03 -10.53 0.60
C ASP A 152 -4.29 -10.57 2.12
N LEU A 153 -4.16 -9.42 2.81
CA LEU A 153 -4.43 -9.31 4.25
C LEU A 153 -5.93 -9.42 4.53
N GLN A 154 -6.31 -10.29 5.46
CA GLN A 154 -7.70 -10.44 5.88
C GLN A 154 -8.06 -9.34 6.89
N SER A 155 -9.28 -8.79 6.81
CA SER A 155 -9.79 -7.67 7.62
C SER A 155 -9.33 -6.26 7.23
N ALA A 156 -10.31 -5.36 7.07
CA ALA A 156 -10.10 -3.92 6.90
C ALA A 156 -9.22 -3.28 8.00
N LYS A 157 -9.29 -3.78 9.25
CA LYS A 157 -8.48 -3.24 10.36
C LYS A 157 -7.01 -3.65 10.24
N ARG A 158 -6.71 -4.86 9.78
CA ARG A 158 -5.31 -5.31 9.55
C ARG A 158 -4.71 -4.58 8.35
N LYS A 159 -5.50 -4.39 7.30
CA LYS A 159 -5.18 -3.53 6.15
C LYS A 159 -4.84 -2.10 6.61
N LYS A 160 -5.70 -1.45 7.41
CA LYS A 160 -5.41 -0.13 8.00
C LYS A 160 -4.15 -0.13 8.87
N PHE A 161 -3.91 -1.17 9.67
CA PHE A 161 -2.68 -1.29 10.46
C PHE A 161 -1.42 -1.31 9.56
N PHE A 162 -1.46 -2.08 8.47
CA PHE A 162 -0.36 -2.10 7.49
C PHE A 162 -0.16 -0.74 6.79
N GLU A 163 -1.24 -0.01 6.47
CA GLU A 163 -1.15 1.37 5.98
C GLU A 163 -0.44 2.28 6.98
N LEU A 164 -0.74 2.14 8.28
CA LEU A 164 -0.10 2.95 9.32
C LEU A 164 1.41 2.68 9.39
N LEU A 165 1.82 1.41 9.39
CA LEU A 165 3.24 1.02 9.34
C LEU A 165 3.92 1.49 8.05
N SER A 166 3.20 1.50 6.93
CA SER A 166 3.74 1.87 5.62
C SER A 166 4.27 3.30 5.55
N GLN A 167 3.74 4.21 6.37
CA GLN A 167 4.24 5.58 6.51
C GLN A 167 5.68 5.64 7.03
N PHE A 168 6.09 4.64 7.80
CA PHE A 168 7.36 4.59 8.52
C PHE A 168 8.31 3.54 7.92
N LYS A 169 8.05 3.05 6.70
CA LYS A 169 8.94 2.14 5.95
C LYS A 169 10.36 2.66 5.83
N GLU A 170 10.52 3.97 5.72
CA GLU A 170 11.85 4.57 5.59
C GLU A 170 12.67 4.56 6.88
N THR A 171 12.03 4.52 8.05
CA THR A 171 12.71 4.51 9.35
C THR A 171 12.75 3.11 9.95
N GLY A 172 11.75 2.27 9.68
CA GLY A 172 11.55 0.99 10.33
C GLY A 172 11.08 1.11 11.79
N LEU A 173 10.65 2.31 12.20
CA LEU A 173 10.28 2.63 13.58
C LEU A 173 8.98 3.46 13.59
N TYR A 174 7.99 2.98 14.34
CA TYR A 174 6.72 3.68 14.51
C TYR A 174 6.27 3.68 15.97
N ARG A 175 6.17 4.86 16.58
CA ARG A 175 5.70 5.04 17.96
C ARG A 175 4.32 5.71 17.98
N ILE A 176 3.38 5.13 18.72
CA ILE A 176 2.00 5.63 18.82
C ILE A 176 1.41 5.36 20.21
N SER A 177 0.52 6.24 20.69
CA SER A 177 -0.26 5.95 21.90
C SER A 177 -1.28 4.85 21.64
N LEU A 178 -1.55 4.01 22.65
CA LEU A 178 -2.49 2.90 22.51
C LEU A 178 -3.90 3.38 22.12
N ILE A 179 -4.31 4.52 22.70
CA ILE A 179 -5.61 5.15 22.40
C ILE A 179 -5.65 5.60 20.93
N LYS A 180 -4.65 6.36 20.47
CA LYS A 180 -4.61 6.83 19.07
C LYS A 180 -4.61 5.65 18.10
N LEU A 181 -3.88 4.58 18.39
CA LEU A 181 -3.85 3.39 17.55
C LEU A 181 -5.23 2.72 17.47
N LYS A 182 -5.87 2.47 18.62
CA LYS A 182 -7.21 1.87 18.68
C LYS A 182 -8.24 2.73 17.94
N THR A 183 -8.20 4.05 18.07
CA THR A 183 -9.09 4.98 17.37
C THR A 183 -8.88 4.94 15.86
N LEU A 184 -7.63 5.03 15.38
CA LEU A 184 -7.31 4.95 13.94
C LEU A 184 -7.72 3.61 13.30
N LEU A 185 -7.69 2.53 14.08
CA LEU A 185 -8.14 1.20 13.66
C LEU A 185 -9.66 0.99 13.81
N GLY A 186 -10.39 1.98 14.33
CA GLY A 186 -11.84 1.90 14.54
C GLY A 186 -12.26 0.94 15.65
N PHE A 187 -11.40 0.67 16.64
CA PHE A 187 -11.77 -0.04 17.87
C PHE A 187 -12.40 0.90 18.91
N ILE A 188 -12.11 2.20 18.82
CA ILE A 188 -12.72 3.25 19.62
C ILE A 188 -13.47 4.19 18.68
N ILE A 189 -14.75 4.42 18.96
CA ILE A 189 -15.62 5.36 18.27
C ILE A 189 -16.15 6.33 19.31
N TYR A 190 -15.97 7.62 19.06
CA TYR A 190 -16.51 8.72 19.86
C TYR A 190 -17.78 9.26 19.22
N ASP A 191 -18.67 9.80 20.06
CA ASP A 191 -19.74 10.65 19.54
C ASP A 191 -19.19 12.04 19.24
N TYR A 192 -19.69 12.61 18.17
CA TYR A 192 -19.43 13.98 17.80
C TYR A 192 -20.73 14.74 17.50
N SER A 193 -21.93 14.14 17.66
CA SER A 193 -23.21 14.80 17.39
C SER A 193 -23.70 15.70 18.53
N ASP A 194 -23.31 15.41 19.77
CA ASP A 194 -23.69 16.21 20.94
C ASP A 194 -22.43 16.81 21.58
N THR A 195 -22.08 18.04 21.20
CA THR A 195 -21.24 18.89 22.05
C THR A 195 -22.16 19.76 22.90
N PRO A 196 -22.32 19.49 24.21
CA PRO A 196 -22.72 20.54 25.13
C PRO A 196 -21.69 21.67 25.01
N GLU A 197 -22.12 22.91 25.19
CA GLU A 197 -21.24 24.07 25.38
C GLU A 197 -20.19 23.72 26.45
N ILE A 198 -18.97 23.41 26.02
CA ILE A 198 -17.81 23.24 26.90
C ILE A 198 -16.87 24.39 26.55
N GLU A 199 -16.90 25.40 27.40
CA GLU A 199 -15.95 26.51 27.45
C GLU A 199 -14.50 26.00 27.27
N ASP A 200 -13.81 26.60 26.31
CA ASP A 200 -12.35 26.64 26.11
C ASP A 200 -11.55 25.37 26.48
N LYS A 201 -11.81 24.23 25.82
CA LYS A 201 -10.83 23.12 25.74
C LYS A 201 -10.81 22.46 24.35
N GLN A 202 -10.10 23.12 23.44
CA GLN A 202 -9.57 22.55 22.20
C GLN A 202 -8.63 21.36 22.52
N LEU A 203 -8.76 20.25 21.76
CA LEU A 203 -7.66 19.50 21.12
C LEU A 203 -7.99 18.00 20.91
N SER A 204 -8.06 17.65 19.62
CA SER A 204 -7.83 16.31 19.03
C SER A 204 -9.00 15.32 19.03
N LEU A 205 -9.17 14.67 17.86
CA LEU A 205 -9.87 13.39 17.66
C LEU A 205 -9.56 12.30 18.72
N PHE A 206 -8.52 12.49 19.54
CA PHE A 206 -7.95 11.52 20.47
C PHE A 206 -7.98 12.02 21.92
N ASP A 207 -8.86 12.97 22.23
CA ASP A 207 -9.03 13.48 23.60
C ASP A 207 -9.43 12.33 24.54
N GLN A 208 -8.53 12.03 25.48
CA GLN A 208 -8.66 10.95 26.45
C GLN A 208 -9.75 11.23 27.49
N ARG A 209 -10.34 12.44 27.48
CA ARG A 209 -11.36 12.87 28.43
C ARG A 209 -12.79 12.66 27.94
N ARG A 210 -12.99 12.31 26.66
CA ARG A 210 -14.30 11.95 26.12
C ARG A 210 -14.58 10.47 26.37
N GLU A 211 -15.79 10.14 26.83
CA GLU A 211 -16.21 8.75 26.89
C GLU A 211 -16.53 8.24 25.46
N PRO A 212 -16.00 7.09 25.06
CA PRO A 212 -16.28 6.54 23.74
C PRO A 212 -17.69 5.93 23.70
N VAL A 213 -18.45 6.25 22.65
CA VAL A 213 -19.75 5.60 22.36
C VAL A 213 -19.58 4.10 22.19
N LYS A 214 -18.46 3.69 21.60
CA LYS A 214 -18.13 2.28 21.42
C LYS A 214 -16.63 2.05 21.58
N GLU A 215 -16.27 1.21 22.54
CA GLU A 215 -14.92 0.64 22.62
C GLU A 215 -15.00 -0.88 22.56
N VAL A 216 -14.34 -1.45 21.55
CA VAL A 216 -14.18 -2.89 21.34
C VAL A 216 -12.77 -3.30 21.76
N LEU A 217 -12.63 -4.46 22.42
CA LEU A 217 -11.36 -4.92 23.02
C LEU A 217 -10.80 -3.91 24.02
N LYS A 218 -11.60 -3.56 25.05
CA LYS A 218 -11.26 -2.55 26.07
C LYS A 218 -9.92 -2.83 26.75
N THR A 219 -9.69 -4.07 27.17
CA THR A 219 -8.44 -4.42 27.87
C THR A 219 -7.27 -4.52 26.90
N TRP A 220 -6.07 -4.20 27.38
CA TRP A 220 -4.83 -4.43 26.61
C TRP A 220 -4.66 -5.90 26.22
N TYR A 221 -5.00 -6.82 27.13
CA TYR A 221 -4.88 -8.26 26.88
C TYR A 221 -5.74 -8.69 25.69
N ASP A 222 -7.00 -8.27 25.64
CA ASP A 222 -7.92 -8.62 24.56
C ASP A 222 -7.48 -7.99 23.24
N PHE A 223 -7.12 -6.71 23.25
CA PHE A 223 -6.62 -6.02 22.06
C PHE A 223 -5.39 -6.73 21.49
N ARG A 224 -4.46 -7.11 22.37
CA ARG A 224 -3.24 -7.81 22.00
C ARG A 224 -3.54 -9.18 21.40
N LYS A 225 -4.28 -10.02 22.14
CA LYS A 225 -4.51 -11.42 21.81
C LYS A 225 -5.42 -11.60 20.58
N VAL A 226 -6.46 -10.78 20.47
CA VAL A 226 -7.49 -10.93 19.43
C VAL A 226 -7.10 -10.21 18.15
N PHE A 227 -6.41 -9.07 18.23
CA PHE A 227 -6.07 -8.26 17.07
C PHE A 227 -4.57 -8.15 16.82
N LEU A 228 -3.80 -7.58 17.76
CA LEU A 228 -2.45 -7.11 17.47
C LEU A 228 -1.48 -8.25 17.13
N ASP A 229 -1.36 -9.26 18.00
CA ASP A 229 -0.45 -10.38 17.79
C ASP A 229 -0.85 -11.19 16.53
N PRO A 230 -2.14 -11.49 16.27
CA PRO A 230 -2.58 -12.07 15.00
C PRO A 230 -2.24 -11.22 13.76
N ALA A 231 -2.44 -9.90 13.81
CA ALA A 231 -2.15 -9.01 12.69
C ALA A 231 -0.65 -8.97 12.36
N ILE A 232 0.20 -8.92 13.40
CA ILE A 232 1.66 -8.98 13.23
C ILE A 232 2.09 -10.32 12.66
N LYS A 233 1.52 -11.43 13.16
CA LYS A 233 1.82 -12.77 12.65
C LYS A 233 1.50 -12.88 11.16
N GLU A 234 0.33 -12.40 10.75
CA GLU A 234 -0.10 -12.43 9.35
C GLU A 234 0.85 -11.62 8.47
N ILE A 235 1.15 -10.37 8.84
CA ILE A 235 2.09 -9.51 8.10
C ILE A 235 3.46 -10.19 7.97
N ASN A 236 4.01 -10.71 9.07
CA ASN A 236 5.34 -11.35 9.05
C ASN A 236 5.37 -12.67 8.27
N SER A 237 4.25 -13.39 8.21
CA SER A 237 4.15 -14.64 7.45
C SER A 237 3.94 -14.43 5.95
N ASN A 238 3.43 -13.25 5.55
CA ASN A 238 3.12 -12.96 4.17
C ASN A 238 4.35 -12.41 3.41
N LYS A 239 4.92 -13.26 2.56
CA LYS A 239 6.11 -12.95 1.75
C LYS A 239 5.83 -11.96 0.59
N SER A 240 4.57 -11.77 0.22
CA SER A 240 4.18 -10.85 -0.86
C SER A 240 4.26 -9.38 -0.42
N LEU A 241 4.26 -9.14 0.90
CA LEU A 241 4.34 -7.81 1.52
C LEU A 241 5.79 -7.31 1.63
N ASP A 242 5.95 -5.99 1.63
CA ASP A 242 7.25 -5.31 1.73
C ASP A 242 7.60 -4.87 3.16
N ILE A 243 6.75 -5.14 4.14
CA ILE A 243 7.05 -4.98 5.57
C ILE A 243 7.16 -6.37 6.18
N SER A 244 8.27 -6.63 6.87
CA SER A 244 8.52 -7.88 7.58
C SER A 244 9.27 -7.63 8.89
N ASN A 245 9.35 -8.67 9.72
CA ASN A 245 9.96 -8.65 11.05
C ASN A 245 9.37 -7.57 11.97
N VAL A 246 8.05 -7.35 11.86
CA VAL A 246 7.31 -6.47 12.75
C VAL A 246 7.35 -7.03 14.16
N THR A 247 7.88 -6.25 15.09
CA THR A 247 7.84 -6.51 16.53
C THR A 247 7.42 -5.23 17.25
N TYR A 248 7.08 -5.33 18.54
CA TYR A 248 6.75 -4.14 19.32
C TYR A 248 7.20 -4.26 20.77
N VAL A 249 7.45 -3.11 21.38
CA VAL A 249 7.65 -2.96 22.82
C VAL A 249 6.55 -2.10 23.43
N MET A 250 6.16 -2.43 24.65
CA MET A 250 5.14 -1.69 25.40
C MET A 250 5.80 -0.59 26.23
N ILE A 251 5.30 0.63 26.11
CA ILE A 251 5.68 1.76 26.96
C ILE A 251 4.59 1.92 28.03
N LYS A 252 4.96 1.70 29.29
CA LYS A 252 4.05 1.72 30.43
C LYS A 252 4.21 3.00 31.25
N LYS A 253 3.12 3.45 31.88
CA LYS A 253 3.11 4.46 32.95
C LYS A 253 2.47 3.81 34.18
N GLY A 254 3.30 3.46 35.16
CA GLY A 254 2.90 2.52 36.22
C GLY A 254 2.50 1.17 35.62
N ASN A 255 1.31 0.68 35.97
CA ASN A 255 0.82 -0.62 35.49
C ASN A 255 0.08 -0.55 34.14
N LYS A 256 -0.21 0.66 33.63
CA LYS A 256 -1.00 0.84 32.39
C LYS A 256 -0.08 0.97 31.18
N VAL A 257 -0.41 0.27 30.09
CA VAL A 257 0.23 0.45 28.78
C VAL A 257 -0.30 1.74 28.16
N VAL A 258 0.59 2.69 27.86
CA VAL A 258 0.22 4.01 27.33
C VAL A 258 0.53 4.13 25.85
N SER A 259 1.66 3.56 25.43
CA SER A 259 2.11 3.62 24.04
C SER A 259 2.75 2.32 23.60
N LEU A 260 2.82 2.14 22.29
CA LEU A 260 3.53 1.06 21.62
C LEU A 260 4.60 1.66 20.72
N GLU A 261 5.72 0.97 20.65
CA GLU A 261 6.77 1.25 19.68
C GLU A 261 6.98 0.00 18.84
N PHE A 262 6.68 0.13 17.55
CA PHE A 262 6.84 -0.91 16.55
C PHE A 262 8.18 -0.76 15.85
N THR A 263 8.87 -1.87 15.67
CA THR A 263 10.09 -1.98 14.85
C THR A 263 9.87 -3.00 13.75
N PHE A 264 10.40 -2.73 12.57
CA PHE A 264 10.30 -3.62 11.41
C PHE A 264 11.44 -3.36 10.43
N LYS A 265 11.66 -4.29 9.49
CA LYS A 265 12.74 -4.18 8.52
C LYS A 265 12.60 -2.88 7.72
N ARG A 266 13.61 -2.01 7.82
CA ARG A 266 13.68 -0.74 7.10
C ARG A 266 13.71 -1.00 5.59
N ARG A 267 12.99 -0.17 4.83
CA ARG A 267 13.08 -0.14 3.38
C ARG A 267 14.50 0.26 2.97
N LEU A 268 15.14 -0.59 2.17
CA LEU A 268 16.47 -0.31 1.63
C LEU A 268 16.43 0.93 0.73
N LYS A 269 17.29 1.91 1.00
CA LYS A 269 17.62 3.02 0.11
C LYS A 269 19.04 2.83 -0.39
N ASN A 270 19.35 3.31 -1.60
CA ASN A 270 20.72 3.25 -2.16
C ASN A 270 21.78 3.77 -1.16
N ALA A 271 21.47 4.85 -0.43
CA ALA A 271 22.36 5.45 0.55
C ALA A 271 22.59 4.63 1.83
N SER A 272 21.78 3.60 2.08
CA SER A 272 21.83 2.77 3.28
C SER A 272 22.20 1.31 2.99
N LEU A 273 22.66 1.01 1.78
CA LEU A 273 23.08 -0.34 1.38
C LEU A 273 24.49 -0.63 1.89
N SER A 274 24.69 -1.83 2.42
CA SER A 274 26.03 -2.40 2.63
C SER A 274 26.78 -2.56 1.30
N GLU A 275 28.10 -2.67 1.33
CA GLU A 275 28.91 -2.87 0.11
C GLU A 275 28.43 -4.08 -0.72
N LYS A 276 28.02 -5.16 -0.03
CA LYS A 276 27.51 -6.36 -0.68
C LYS A 276 26.20 -6.10 -1.41
N GLU A 277 25.28 -5.36 -0.80
CA GLU A 277 24.01 -4.99 -1.43
C GLU A 277 24.22 -3.99 -2.58
N GLN A 278 25.15 -3.04 -2.44
CA GLN A 278 25.51 -2.11 -3.53
C GLN A 278 26.05 -2.86 -4.75
N LYS A 279 26.87 -3.90 -4.53
CA LYS A 279 27.35 -4.79 -5.59
C LYS A 279 26.19 -5.52 -6.27
N VAL A 280 25.22 -6.02 -5.51
CA VAL A 280 24.02 -6.66 -6.09
C VAL A 280 23.18 -5.67 -6.91
N VAL A 281 22.92 -4.46 -6.40
CA VAL A 281 22.17 -3.44 -7.16
C VAL A 281 22.90 -3.10 -8.46
N SER A 282 24.20 -2.83 -8.39
CA SER A 282 25.01 -2.53 -9.58
C SER A 282 25.01 -3.69 -10.57
N TYR A 283 25.08 -4.92 -10.05
CA TYR A 283 24.97 -6.13 -10.85
C TYR A 283 23.62 -6.14 -11.57
N LEU A 284 22.49 -6.15 -10.86
CA LEU A 284 21.13 -6.17 -11.44
C LEU A 284 20.88 -5.05 -12.47
N LYS A 285 21.43 -3.86 -12.24
CA LYS A 285 21.37 -2.74 -13.20
C LYS A 285 22.11 -3.04 -14.50
N ASN A 286 23.27 -3.68 -14.42
CA ASN A 286 24.01 -4.12 -15.61
C ASN A 286 23.23 -5.15 -16.43
N TYR A 287 22.28 -5.86 -15.81
CA TYR A 287 21.37 -6.78 -16.48
C TYR A 287 20.07 -6.13 -16.98
N GLY A 288 19.91 -4.82 -16.82
CA GLY A 288 18.78 -4.06 -17.37
C GLY A 288 17.61 -3.82 -16.41
N LEU A 289 17.75 -4.15 -15.12
CA LEU A 289 16.77 -3.73 -14.10
C LEU A 289 17.02 -2.28 -13.67
N ASN A 290 15.97 -1.55 -13.32
CA ASN A 290 16.10 -0.22 -12.74
C ASN A 290 16.35 -0.28 -11.22
N ASP A 291 16.77 0.84 -10.62
CA ASP A 291 17.06 0.94 -9.18
C ASP A 291 15.89 0.49 -8.30
N SER A 292 14.65 0.81 -8.69
CA SER A 292 13.46 0.46 -7.91
C SER A 292 13.22 -1.05 -7.91
N GLN A 293 13.41 -1.70 -9.06
CA GLN A 293 13.31 -3.16 -9.20
C GLN A 293 14.44 -3.88 -8.43
N ALA A 294 15.68 -3.38 -8.52
CA ALA A 294 16.82 -3.97 -7.83
C ALA A 294 16.67 -3.87 -6.30
N LEU A 295 16.26 -2.71 -5.78
CA LEU A 295 15.97 -2.53 -4.35
C LEU A 295 14.78 -3.37 -3.89
N PHE A 296 13.74 -3.51 -4.73
CA PHE A 296 12.59 -4.37 -4.45
C PHE A 296 12.99 -5.84 -4.28
N LEU A 297 13.89 -6.34 -5.13
CA LEU A 297 14.42 -7.71 -5.00
C LEU A 297 15.24 -7.89 -3.74
N LEU A 298 16.16 -6.97 -3.44
CA LEU A 298 16.99 -7.04 -2.22
C LEU A 298 16.19 -6.95 -0.91
N GLN A 299 15.00 -6.36 -0.95
CA GLN A 299 14.13 -6.34 0.23
C GLN A 299 13.56 -7.72 0.55
N ARG A 300 13.39 -8.57 -0.47
CA ARG A 300 12.70 -9.87 -0.40
C ARG A 300 13.64 -11.07 -0.46
N LEU A 301 14.75 -10.95 -1.18
CA LEU A 301 15.71 -12.01 -1.42
C LEU A 301 17.07 -11.63 -0.83
N THR A 302 17.81 -12.64 -0.38
CA THR A 302 19.20 -12.43 0.02
C THR A 302 20.08 -12.23 -1.22
N PRO A 303 21.21 -11.50 -1.12
CA PRO A 303 22.20 -11.40 -2.19
C PRO A 303 22.57 -12.75 -2.84
N GLU A 304 22.78 -13.79 -2.02
CA GLU A 304 23.14 -15.13 -2.48
C GLU A 304 22.03 -15.75 -3.32
N THR A 305 20.77 -15.57 -2.90
CA THR A 305 19.61 -16.08 -3.61
C THR A 305 19.48 -15.42 -4.98
N ILE A 306 19.71 -14.10 -5.04
CA ILE A 306 19.69 -13.33 -6.30
C ILE A 306 20.78 -13.81 -7.25
N TYR A 307 22.03 -13.92 -6.76
CA TYR A 307 23.15 -14.39 -7.58
C TYR A 307 22.93 -15.83 -8.07
N LYS A 308 22.44 -16.72 -7.19
CA LYS A 308 22.17 -18.11 -7.54
C LYS A 308 21.12 -18.19 -8.65
N ARG A 309 19.97 -17.51 -8.51
CA ARG A 309 18.93 -17.52 -9.54
C ARG A 309 19.44 -16.99 -10.88
N LEU A 310 20.25 -15.93 -10.87
CA LEU A 310 20.87 -15.43 -12.11
C LEU A 310 21.81 -16.47 -12.72
N SER A 311 22.72 -17.05 -11.93
CA SER A 311 23.65 -18.06 -12.42
C SER A 311 22.96 -19.31 -12.96
N ASP A 312 21.86 -19.72 -12.32
CA ASP A 312 21.09 -20.90 -12.71
C ASP A 312 20.29 -20.64 -14.00
N SER A 313 19.83 -19.40 -14.23
CA SER A 313 18.96 -19.07 -15.36
C SER A 313 19.68 -18.57 -16.62
N ILE A 314 20.80 -17.86 -16.49
CA ILE A 314 21.46 -17.21 -17.63
C ILE A 314 22.97 -17.45 -17.68
N THR A 315 23.49 -17.62 -18.90
CA THR A 315 24.92 -17.68 -19.17
C THR A 315 25.33 -16.53 -20.10
N PHE A 316 26.39 -15.83 -19.73
CA PHE A 316 27.02 -14.83 -20.60
C PHE A 316 27.87 -15.53 -21.66
N ASN A 317 27.62 -15.24 -22.93
CA ASN A 317 28.53 -15.70 -23.96
C ASN A 317 29.67 -14.69 -24.15
N SER A 318 30.87 -15.06 -23.69
CA SER A 318 32.08 -14.25 -23.81
C SER A 318 32.74 -14.30 -25.19
N HIS A 319 32.23 -15.09 -26.15
CA HIS A 319 32.93 -15.41 -27.40
C HIS A 319 32.81 -14.40 -28.55
N TYR A 320 32.21 -13.22 -28.35
CA TYR A 320 32.19 -12.19 -29.41
C TYR A 320 33.42 -11.28 -29.38
N SER A 321 34.60 -11.89 -29.36
CA SER A 321 35.92 -11.25 -29.37
C SER A 321 36.49 -10.99 -30.76
N ASP A 322 35.77 -11.41 -31.82
CA ASP A 322 36.21 -11.27 -33.21
C ASP A 322 35.71 -9.95 -33.81
N GLU A 323 36.64 -9.01 -34.07
CA GLU A 323 36.39 -7.69 -34.67
C GLU A 323 35.63 -7.76 -36.01
N LYS A 324 35.65 -8.89 -36.70
CA LYS A 324 34.99 -9.09 -38.00
C LYS A 324 33.54 -9.57 -37.89
N SER A 325 33.08 -9.94 -36.69
CA SER A 325 31.72 -10.40 -36.46
C SER A 325 30.73 -9.22 -36.41
N LYS A 326 29.57 -9.36 -37.06
CA LYS A 326 28.43 -8.42 -36.88
C LYS A 326 27.96 -8.30 -35.42
N ASN A 327 28.36 -9.25 -34.57
CA ASN A 327 28.02 -9.29 -33.15
C ASN A 327 29.22 -8.95 -32.24
N TYR A 328 30.32 -8.41 -32.78
CA TYR A 328 31.48 -7.96 -32.00
C TYR A 328 31.05 -6.98 -30.90
N GLN A 329 31.50 -7.21 -29.66
CA GLN A 329 31.13 -6.46 -28.45
C GLN A 329 29.65 -6.52 -28.01
N ARG A 330 28.82 -7.34 -28.67
CA ARG A 330 27.41 -7.46 -28.30
C ARG A 330 27.29 -8.29 -27.01
N LYS A 331 26.63 -7.75 -25.98
CA LYS A 331 26.35 -8.47 -24.74
C LYS A 331 25.21 -9.47 -24.98
N VAL A 332 25.55 -10.71 -25.33
CA VAL A 332 24.58 -11.76 -25.61
C VAL A 332 24.46 -12.70 -24.42
N TRP A 333 23.22 -12.98 -24.03
CA TRP A 333 22.87 -13.83 -22.90
C TRP A 333 22.05 -15.02 -23.41
N PHE A 334 22.29 -16.20 -22.85
CA PHE A 334 21.54 -17.40 -23.19
C PHE A 334 20.76 -17.89 -21.97
N GLU A 335 19.55 -18.38 -22.20
CA GLU A 335 18.79 -19.12 -21.19
C GLU A 335 19.42 -20.50 -21.02
N ASN A 336 19.81 -20.85 -19.79
CA ASN A 336 20.54 -22.09 -19.53
C ASN A 336 19.72 -23.34 -19.84
N GLU A 337 18.41 -23.32 -19.57
CA GLU A 337 17.53 -24.47 -19.78
C GLU A 337 17.33 -24.80 -21.26
N THR A 338 17.19 -23.78 -22.11
CA THR A 338 16.80 -23.95 -23.52
C THR A 338 17.96 -23.73 -24.48
N GLY A 339 19.06 -23.12 -24.03
CA GLY A 339 20.16 -22.68 -24.87
C GLY A 339 19.80 -21.56 -25.85
N THR A 340 18.66 -20.90 -25.67
CA THR A 340 18.18 -19.85 -26.58
C THR A 340 18.73 -18.47 -26.22
N GLU A 341 18.99 -17.65 -27.24
CA GLU A 341 19.45 -16.27 -27.05
C GLU A 341 18.34 -15.38 -26.46
N ILE A 342 18.67 -14.67 -25.40
CA ILE A 342 17.78 -13.74 -24.72
C ILE A 342 17.90 -12.36 -25.35
N GLN A 343 16.93 -11.97 -26.16
CA GLN A 343 16.91 -10.67 -26.84
C GLN A 343 16.64 -9.48 -25.89
N ASN A 344 15.81 -9.68 -24.87
CA ASN A 344 15.50 -8.68 -23.85
C ASN A 344 15.78 -9.25 -22.45
N LEU A 345 17.00 -9.05 -21.97
CA LEU A 345 17.44 -9.58 -20.68
C LEU A 345 16.65 -9.02 -19.50
N GLY A 346 16.38 -7.72 -19.48
CA GLY A 346 15.58 -7.11 -18.43
C GLY A 346 14.16 -7.69 -18.38
N GLY A 347 13.54 -7.88 -19.56
CA GLY A 347 12.24 -8.53 -19.69
C GLY A 347 12.25 -10.00 -19.26
N PHE A 348 13.32 -10.74 -19.58
CA PHE A 348 13.50 -12.13 -19.17
C PHE A 348 13.69 -12.28 -17.66
N LEU A 349 14.53 -11.42 -17.05
CA LEU A 349 14.70 -11.37 -15.60
C LEU A 349 13.39 -11.06 -14.90
N TYR A 350 12.64 -10.11 -15.46
CA TYR A 350 11.31 -9.74 -14.99
C TYR A 350 10.32 -10.90 -15.10
N SER A 351 10.34 -11.67 -16.20
CA SER A 351 9.30 -12.65 -16.48
C SER A 351 9.55 -14.05 -15.91
N LYS A 352 10.81 -14.51 -15.92
CA LYS A 352 11.17 -15.91 -15.64
C LYS A 352 12.06 -16.09 -14.40
N VAL A 353 13.00 -15.17 -14.15
CA VAL A 353 14.02 -15.35 -13.09
C VAL A 353 13.52 -14.84 -11.74
N PHE A 354 12.81 -13.71 -11.76
CA PHE A 354 12.29 -13.06 -10.57
C PHE A 354 10.78 -12.89 -10.67
N PRO A 355 9.99 -13.95 -10.40
CA PRO A 355 8.53 -13.87 -10.41
C PRO A 355 7.99 -12.82 -9.42
N GLU A 356 8.77 -12.44 -8.39
CA GLU A 356 8.43 -11.36 -7.47
C GLU A 356 8.27 -10.00 -8.18
N LEU A 357 8.95 -9.80 -9.32
CA LEU A 357 8.75 -8.62 -10.16
C LEU A 357 7.46 -8.70 -10.99
N ASN A 358 6.95 -9.92 -11.16
CA ASN A 358 5.95 -10.34 -12.14
C ASN A 358 4.59 -10.70 -11.51
N GLU A 359 4.49 -10.80 -10.19
CA GLU A 359 3.28 -11.13 -9.41
C GLU A 359 2.05 -10.23 -9.67
N ASN A 360 2.09 -9.36 -10.69
CA ASN A 360 0.99 -8.54 -11.18
C ASN A 360 0.86 -8.47 -12.72
N SER A 361 1.37 -9.43 -13.52
CA SER A 361 1.16 -9.41 -14.98
C SER A 361 0.69 -10.70 -15.67
N SER A 362 0.67 -11.87 -15.03
CA SER A 362 0.03 -13.06 -15.59
C SER A 362 -0.17 -14.13 -14.53
N GLN A 363 -1.38 -14.19 -13.97
CA GLN A 363 -2.15 -15.42 -13.71
C GLN A 363 -3.58 -15.03 -13.36
#